data_AF-A0A482ZKC6-F1
#
_entry.id   AF-A0A482ZKC6-F1
#
_cell.length_a   1.000
_cell.length_b   1.000
_cell.length_c   1.000
_cell.angle_alpha   90.00
_cell.angle_beta   90.00
_cell.angle_gamma   90.00
#
_symmetry.space_group_name_H-M   'P 1'
#
loop_
_entity.id
_entity.type
_entity.pdbx_description
1 polymer ?
#
loop_
_entity_poly.entity_id
_entity_poly.type
_entity_poly.pdbx_seq_one_letter_code
_entity_poly.pdbx_strand_id
1 'polypeptide(L)' 'MKLLLVTVVVLLVVSFVKVEAETERVCIPLEKPCKDTPNNCCDGLDCECYRRLEEGVPKGVECVCFEKGVIYKKKN' A
#
# COMPACT_ATOMS: atom_id res chain seq x y z
N MET A 1 -40.86 -24.74 27.78
CA MET A 1 -40.36 -23.34 27.73
C MET A 1 -38.88 -23.39 28.15
N LYS A 2 -37.88 -23.69 27.32
CA LYS A 2 -37.42 -23.17 26.01
C LYS A 2 -36.84 -21.75 25.98
N LEU A 3 -36.51 -21.15 27.13
CA LEU A 3 -36.00 -19.76 27.20
C LEU A 3 -34.56 -19.59 27.74
N LEU A 4 -33.96 -20.63 28.34
CA LEU A 4 -32.62 -20.49 28.96
C LEU A 4 -31.44 -20.85 28.04
N LEU A 5 -31.69 -21.44 26.87
CA LEU A 5 -30.62 -21.83 25.94
C LEU A 5 -30.19 -20.69 24.99
N VAL A 6 -30.99 -19.63 24.88
CA VAL A 6 -30.75 -18.56 23.90
C VAL A 6 -29.71 -17.56 24.40
N THR A 7 -29.56 -17.38 25.72
CA THR A 7 -28.66 -16.37 26.29
C THR A 7 -27.19 -16.77 26.28
N VAL A 8 -26.88 -18.07 26.26
CA VAL A 8 -25.48 -18.56 26.27
C VAL A 8 -24.81 -18.41 24.90
N VAL A 9 -25.59 -18.46 23.81
CA VAL A 9 -25.06 -18.40 22.44
C VAL A 9 -24.61 -16.98 22.05
N VAL A 10 -25.21 -15.95 22.66
CA VAL A 10 -24.92 -14.54 22.30
C VAL A 10 -23.55 -14.07 22.80
N LEU A 11 -23.00 -14.69 23.86
CA LEU A 11 -21.70 -14.32 24.43
C LEU A 11 -20.50 -14.88 23.65
N LEU A 12 -20.69 -15.86 22.76
CA LEU A 12 -19.58 -16.46 21.99
C LEU A 12 -19.24 -15.70 20.71
N VAL A 13 -20.05 -14.73 20.31
CA VAL A 13 -19.87 -14.01 19.02
C VAL A 13 -18.94 -12.80 19.14
N VAL A 14 -18.63 -12.34 20.35
CA VAL A 14 -17.79 -11.14 20.57
C VAL A 14 -16.29 -11.42 20.52
N SER A 15 -15.87 -12.68 20.42
CA SER A 15 -14.44 -13.07 20.51
C SER A 15 -13.67 -13.03 19.18
N PHE A 16 -14.29 -12.60 18.07
CA PHE A 16 -13.64 -12.55 16.76
C PHE A 16 -13.40 -11.14 16.23
N VAL A 17 -13.46 -10.12 17.08
CA VAL A 17 -12.84 -8.84 16.72
C VAL A 17 -11.34 -8.98 16.99
N LYS A 18 -10.68 -9.68 16.06
CA LYS A 18 -9.23 -9.59 15.91
C LYS A 18 -8.97 -8.15 15.52
N VAL A 19 -8.74 -7.31 16.51
CA VAL A 19 -8.15 -5.99 16.36
C VAL A 19 -6.73 -6.25 15.87
N GLU A 20 -6.60 -6.52 14.57
CA GLU A 20 -5.35 -6.39 13.85
C GLU A 20 -5.14 -4.88 13.65
N ALA A 21 -4.93 -4.19 14.78
CA ALA A 21 -4.25 -2.91 14.80
C ALA A 21 -2.73 -3.15 14.86
N GLU A 22 -2.24 -4.16 14.15
CA GLU A 22 -0.96 -4.04 13.48
C GLU A 22 -1.30 -3.43 12.14
N THR A 23 -1.07 -2.12 12.00
CA THR A 23 -0.72 -1.58 10.68
C THR A 23 0.50 -2.36 10.22
N GLU A 24 0.25 -3.53 9.61
CA GLU A 24 1.15 -4.22 8.72
C GLU A 24 1.75 -3.10 7.87
N ARG A 25 3.05 -2.85 7.99
CA ARG A 25 3.69 -1.81 7.18
C ARG A 25 3.68 -2.31 5.75
N VAL A 26 2.54 -2.15 5.09
CA VAL A 26 2.33 -2.50 3.69
C VAL A 26 3.34 -1.66 2.92
N CYS A 27 4.31 -2.34 2.32
CA CYS A 27 5.28 -1.69 1.46
C CYS A 27 4.57 -1.09 0.24
N ILE A 28 5.18 -0.06 -0.34
CA ILE A 28 4.63 0.66 -1.48
C ILE A 28 4.94 -0.13 -2.76
N PRO A 29 3.92 -0.57 -3.52
CA PRO A 29 4.13 -1.40 -4.70
C PRO A 29 4.59 -0.56 -5.91
N LEU A 30 4.93 -1.25 -7.01
CA LEU A 30 5.39 -0.66 -8.27
C LEU A 30 4.47 0.47 -8.75
N GLU A 31 5.07 1.55 -9.28
CA GLU A 31 4.40 2.73 -9.84
C GLU A 31 3.52 3.50 -8.83
N LYS A 32 3.61 3.22 -7.53
CA LYS A 32 2.89 3.98 -6.50
C LYS A 32 3.73 5.11 -5.91
N PRO A 33 3.10 6.23 -5.49
CA PRO A 33 3.79 7.38 -4.93
C PRO A 33 4.58 7.02 -3.66
N CYS A 34 5.82 7.48 -3.59
CA CYS A 34 6.74 7.23 -2.46
C CYS A 34 7.41 8.49 -1.92
N LYS A 35 6.98 9.67 -2.37
CA LYS A 35 7.60 10.97 -2.05
C LYS A 35 7.81 11.20 -0.55
N ASP A 36 6.80 10.88 0.26
CA ASP A 36 6.83 11.14 1.71
C ASP A 36 7.51 10.01 2.49
N THR A 37 7.73 8.85 1.85
CA THR A 37 8.23 7.62 2.46
C THR A 37 9.14 6.85 1.49
N PRO A 38 10.28 7.43 1.07
CA PRO A 38 11.10 6.90 -0.01
C PRO A 38 11.71 5.51 0.25
N ASN A 39 11.80 5.12 1.53
CA ASN A 39 12.36 3.83 1.94
C ASN A 39 11.29 2.74 2.17
N ASN A 40 10.01 3.03 1.89
CA ASN A 40 8.92 2.08 2.11
C ASN A 40 8.51 1.32 0.86
N CYS A 41 9.19 1.49 -0.28
CA CYS A 41 8.96 0.66 -1.46
C CYS A 41 9.17 -0.83 -1.15
N CYS A 42 8.41 -1.70 -1.80
CA CYS A 42 8.58 -3.15 -1.65
C CYS A 42 9.97 -3.61 -2.12
N ASP A 43 10.39 -4.78 -1.65
CA ASP A 43 11.69 -5.37 -2.00
C ASP A 43 11.88 -5.44 -3.53
N GLY A 44 13.08 -5.09 -3.99
CA GLY A 44 13.41 -4.99 -5.41
C GLY A 44 12.96 -3.69 -6.08
N LEU A 45 12.34 -2.75 -5.34
CA LEU A 45 11.95 -1.43 -5.83
C LEU A 45 12.68 -0.30 -5.10
N ASP A 46 13.05 0.76 -5.81
CA ASP A 46 13.55 2.03 -5.27
C ASP A 46 12.58 3.17 -5.59
N CYS A 47 12.51 4.16 -4.70
CA CYS A 47 11.74 5.38 -4.93
C CYS A 47 12.50 6.29 -5.90
N GLU A 48 12.01 6.41 -7.13
CA GLU A 48 12.61 7.24 -8.16
C GLU A 48 11.78 8.47 -8.44
N CYS A 49 12.44 9.63 -8.53
CA CYS A 49 11.81 10.91 -8.82
C CYS A 49 12.18 11.40 -10.22
N TYR A 50 11.17 11.69 -11.04
CA TYR A 50 11.36 12.25 -12.38
C TYR A 50 10.54 13.53 -12.56
N ARG A 51 10.97 14.38 -13.50
CA ARG A 51 10.17 15.53 -13.93
C ARG A 51 9.00 15.04 -14.76
N ARG A 52 7.79 15.26 -14.28
CA ARG A 52 6.56 14.92 -15.00
C ARG A 52 6.29 15.99 -16.05
N LEU A 53 6.16 15.53 -17.29
CA LEU A 53 5.72 16.34 -18.43
C LEU A 53 4.33 15.85 -18.84
N GLU A 54 3.35 16.74 -18.88
CA GLU A 54 2.06 16.47 -19.53
C GLU A 54 2.00 17.33 -20.79
N GLU A 55 1.83 16.70 -21.95
CA GLU A 55 1.77 17.41 -23.25
C GLU A 55 3.00 18.32 -23.51
N GLY A 56 4.16 17.94 -22.98
CA GLY A 56 5.39 18.73 -23.09
C GLY A 56 5.51 19.88 -22.08
N VAL A 57 4.50 20.10 -21.23
CA VAL A 57 4.51 21.12 -20.18
C VAL A 57 5.02 20.52 -18.87
N PRO A 58 6.02 21.14 -18.21
CA PRO A 58 6.44 20.73 -16.86
C PRO A 58 5.31 20.88 -15.84
N LYS A 59 4.92 19.76 -15.22
CA LYS A 59 3.90 19.71 -14.16
C LYS A 59 4.46 19.54 -12.76
N GLY A 60 5.77 19.31 -12.65
CA GLY A 60 6.47 19.18 -11.39
C GLY A 60 7.34 17.94 -11.32
N VAL A 61 7.63 17.51 -10.10
CA VAL A 61 8.39 16.29 -9.81
C VAL A 61 7.42 15.26 -9.25
N GLU A 62 7.44 14.07 -9.82
CA GLU A 62 6.69 12.91 -9.37
C GLU A 62 7.69 11.85 -8.89
N CYS A 63 7.41 11.22 -7.74
CA CYS A 63 8.25 10.18 -7.16
C CYS A 63 7.43 8.92 -6.96
N VAL A 64 7.84 7.81 -7.56
CA VAL A 64 7.15 6.52 -7.50
C VAL A 64 8.15 5.37 -7.36
N CYS A 65 7.70 4.23 -6.84
CA CYS A 65 8.54 3.04 -6.73
C CYS A 65 8.76 2.38 -8.11
N PHE A 66 10.02 2.18 -8.50
CA PHE A 66 10.43 1.49 -9.74
C PHE A 66 11.46 0.39 -9.47
N GLU A 67 11.62 -0.52 -10.42
CA GLU A 67 12.55 -1.65 -10.31
C GLU A 67 14.00 -1.17 -10.16
N LYS A 68 14.72 -1.70 -9.16
CA LYS A 68 16.13 -1.33 -8.95
C LYS A 68 16.99 -1.79 -10.11
N GLY A 69 17.82 -0.89 -10.63
CA GLY A 69 18.85 -1.22 -11.62
C GLY A 69 18.32 -1.50 -13.03
N VAL A 70 17.07 -1.14 -13.31
CA VAL A 70 16.48 -1.28 -14.65
C VAL A 70 16.53 0.07 -15.37
N ILE A 71 17.06 0.07 -16.60
CA ILE A 71 17.05 1.25 -17.48
C ILE A 71 15.99 1.02 -18.56
N TYR A 72 14.84 1.69 -18.43
CA TYR A 72 13.81 1.63 -19.45
C TYR A 72 14.24 2.43 -20.68
N LYS A 73 14.48 1.74 -21.79
CA LYS A 73 14.67 2.39 -23.10
C LYS A 73 13.31 2.66 -23.72
N LYS A 74 13.12 3.89 -24.20
CA LYS A 74 11.94 4.23 -25.00
C LYS A 74 11.96 3.37 -26.26
N LYS A 75 10.95 2.50 -26.42
CA LYS A 75 10.76 1.75 -27.66
C LYS A 75 10.24 2.74 -28.70
N ASN A 76 11.02 2.95 -29.77
CA ASN A 76 10.67 3.78 -30.91
C ASN A 76 9.51 3.17 -31.70
#